data_AF-A0A7V6MUI1-F1
#
_entry.id   AF-A0A7V6MUI1-F1
#
_cell.length_a   1.000
_cell.length_b   1.000
_cell.length_c   1.000
_cell.angle_alpha   90.00
_cell.angle_beta   90.00
_cell.angle_gamma   90.00
#
_symmetry.space_group_name_H-M   'P 1'
#
loop_
_entity.id
_entity.type
_entity.pdbx_description
1 polymer ?
#
loop_
_entity_poly.entity_id
_entity_poly.type
_entity_poly.pdbx_seq_one_letter_code
_entity_poly.pdbx_strand_id
1 'polypeptide(L)'
;TDDGTLGHKGFPTELLKQYLKQCQDKSDLILYACGPKLMLSGVKAIAARDNIPAYFSLEERMACGVGACIGCSVKSSQEGYKKVCKDGPVFEAGEIELD
;
A
#
# COMPACT_ATOMS: atom_id res chain seq x y z
N THR A 1 -16.50 7.26 6.35
CA THR A 1 -15.96 7.39 7.72
C THR A 1 -16.21 6.09 8.46
N ASP A 2 -15.38 5.75 9.42
CA ASP A 2 -15.50 4.47 10.13
C ASP A 2 -16.81 4.36 10.92
N ASP A 3 -17.29 5.48 11.48
CA ASP A 3 -18.53 5.58 12.25
C ASP A 3 -19.78 5.85 11.38
N GLY A 4 -19.59 6.28 10.13
CA GLY A 4 -20.68 6.60 9.21
C GLY A 4 -21.29 7.99 9.44
N THR A 5 -20.63 8.85 10.21
CA THR A 5 -21.07 10.25 10.41
C THR A 5 -21.08 11.05 9.11
N LEU A 6 -20.25 10.65 8.14
CA LEU A 6 -20.22 11.23 6.81
C LEU A 6 -19.87 10.17 5.74
N GLY A 7 -20.66 10.15 4.66
CA GLY A 7 -20.43 9.29 3.49
C GLY A 7 -20.62 7.79 3.80
N HIS A 8 -19.80 6.95 3.15
CA HIS A 8 -19.82 5.50 3.39
C HIS A 8 -19.37 5.17 4.82
N LYS A 9 -20.13 4.33 5.52
CA LYS A 9 -19.72 3.77 6.81
C LYS A 9 -18.82 2.55 6.60
N GLY A 10 -17.57 2.65 7.01
CA GLY A 10 -16.60 1.54 6.91
C GLY A 10 -15.29 1.96 6.24
N PHE A 11 -14.51 0.96 5.84
CA PHE A 11 -13.13 1.16 5.37
C PHE A 11 -13.05 1.50 3.86
N PRO A 12 -12.04 2.27 3.43
CA PRO A 12 -11.83 2.57 2.01
C PRO A 12 -11.68 1.34 1.11
N THR A 13 -11.18 0.22 1.65
CA THR A 13 -11.04 -1.05 0.92
C THR A 13 -12.37 -1.65 0.50
N GLU A 14 -13.47 -1.35 1.19
CA GLU A 14 -14.83 -1.76 0.80
C GLU A 14 -15.31 -0.98 -0.41
N LEU A 15 -15.11 0.34 -0.43
CA LEU A 15 -15.43 1.19 -1.57
C LEU A 15 -14.61 0.80 -2.80
N LEU A 16 -13.31 0.51 -2.62
CA LEU A 16 -12.47 0.00 -3.70
C LEU A 16 -13.03 -1.30 -4.28
N LYS A 17 -13.43 -2.26 -3.43
CA LYS A 17 -14.07 -3.51 -3.88
C LYS A 17 -15.37 -3.26 -4.65
N GLN A 18 -16.19 -2.31 -4.20
CA GLN A 18 -17.44 -1.96 -4.87
C GLN A 18 -17.19 -1.34 -6.25
N TYR A 19 -16.25 -0.40 -6.32
CA TYR A 19 -15.85 0.23 -7.58
C TYR A 19 -15.35 -0.81 -8.59
N LEU A 20 -14.41 -1.66 -8.18
CA LEU A 20 -13.86 -2.70 -9.06
C LEU A 20 -14.90 -3.74 -9.49
N LYS A 21 -16.00 -3.96 -8.75
CA LYS A 21 -17.09 -4.82 -9.21
C LYS A 21 -17.91 -4.20 -10.34
N GLN A 22 -17.89 -2.89 -10.49
CA GLN A 22 -18.63 -2.15 -11.51
C GLN A 22 -17.82 -1.95 -12.80
N CYS A 23 -16.49 -2.07 -12.73
CA CYS A 23 -15.61 -2.02 -13.89
C CYS A 23 -15.81 -3.24 -14.79
N GLN A 24 -16.16 -3.02 -16.07
CA GLN A 24 -16.22 -4.07 -17.09
C GLN A 24 -14.83 -4.51 -17.56
N ASP A 25 -13.90 -3.57 -17.63
CA ASP A 25 -12.49 -3.79 -17.95
C ASP A 25 -11.62 -3.13 -16.87
N LYS A 26 -10.55 -3.83 -16.49
CA LYS A 26 -9.60 -3.43 -15.44
C LYS A 26 -8.15 -3.41 -15.95
N SER A 27 -7.93 -3.74 -17.21
CA SER A 27 -6.58 -3.95 -17.77
C SER A 27 -5.70 -2.69 -17.71
N ASP A 28 -6.30 -1.51 -17.82
CA ASP A 28 -5.61 -0.22 -17.74
C ASP A 28 -5.56 0.39 -16.33
N LEU A 29 -6.02 -0.33 -15.30
CA LEU A 29 -6.02 0.18 -13.93
C LEU A 29 -4.67 -0.03 -13.25
N ILE A 30 -4.29 0.95 -12.43
CA ILE A 30 -3.16 0.87 -11.50
C ILE A 30 -3.63 1.42 -10.15
N LEU A 31 -3.36 0.69 -9.07
CA LEU A 31 -3.72 1.11 -7.72
C LEU A 31 -2.55 1.84 -7.05
N TYR A 32 -2.86 2.95 -6.39
CA TYR A 32 -1.93 3.67 -5.53
C TYR A 32 -2.54 3.79 -4.14
N ALA A 33 -1.76 3.52 -3.09
CA ALA A 33 -2.23 3.67 -1.72
C ALA A 33 -1.14 4.18 -0.77
N CYS A 34 -1.56 4.93 0.23
CA CYS A 34 -0.76 5.31 1.38
C CYS A 34 -1.64 5.20 2.63
N GLY A 35 -1.08 4.78 3.77
CA GLY A 35 -1.82 4.64 5.02
C GLY A 35 -1.35 3.44 5.86
N PRO A 36 -2.12 3.06 6.89
CA PRO A 36 -1.71 2.01 7.82
C PRO A 36 -1.41 0.69 7.12
N LYS A 37 -0.38 -0.05 7.59
CA LYS A 37 0.05 -1.33 7.00
C LYS A 37 -1.11 -2.32 6.82
N LEU A 38 -2.02 -2.40 7.79
CA LEU A 38 -3.22 -3.23 7.70
C LEU A 38 -4.14 -2.86 6.52
N MET A 39 -4.30 -1.56 6.24
CA MET A 39 -5.06 -1.09 5.08
C MET A 39 -4.33 -1.46 3.78
N LEU A 40 -3.01 -1.24 3.71
CA LEU A 40 -2.19 -1.58 2.55
C LEU A 40 -2.24 -3.09 2.25
N SER A 41 -2.19 -3.94 3.28
CA SER A 41 -2.36 -5.40 3.12
C SER A 41 -3.75 -5.75 2.55
N GLY A 42 -4.80 -5.03 2.95
CA GLY A 42 -6.13 -5.15 2.36
C GLY A 42 -6.17 -4.75 0.88
N VAL A 43 -5.51 -3.65 0.50
CA VAL A 43 -5.39 -3.21 -0.91
C VAL A 43 -4.55 -4.22 -1.71
N LYS A 44 -3.44 -4.72 -1.17
CA LYS A 44 -2.58 -5.77 -1.77
C LYS A 44 -3.39 -7.00 -2.14
N ALA A 45 -4.23 -7.49 -1.23
CA ALA A 45 -5.08 -8.64 -1.47
C ALA A 45 -6.12 -8.39 -2.58
N ILE A 46 -6.70 -7.18 -2.64
CA ILE A 46 -7.63 -6.79 -3.70
C ILE A 46 -6.91 -6.72 -5.05
N ALA A 47 -5.75 -6.06 -5.10
CA ALA A 47 -4.92 -5.91 -6.28
C ALA A 47 -4.52 -7.27 -6.87
N ALA A 48 -4.02 -8.18 -6.02
CA ALA A 48 -3.63 -9.52 -6.42
C ALA A 48 -4.81 -10.35 -6.95
N ARG A 49 -5.99 -10.27 -6.29
CA ARG A 49 -7.19 -10.98 -6.72
C ARG A 49 -7.67 -10.55 -8.11
N ASP A 50 -7.62 -9.25 -8.39
CA ASP A 50 -8.11 -8.67 -9.65
C ASP A 50 -6.97 -8.52 -10.69
N ASN A 51 -5.76 -9.00 -10.39
CA ASN A 51 -4.55 -8.89 -11.21
C ASN A 51 -4.23 -7.45 -11.67
N ILE A 52 -4.36 -6.50 -10.74
CA ILE A 52 -4.11 -5.07 -10.99
C ILE A 52 -2.76 -4.68 -10.37
N PRO A 53 -1.84 -4.04 -11.11
CA PRO A 53 -0.62 -3.47 -10.55
C PRO A 53 -0.91 -2.50 -9.40
N ALA A 54 -0.10 -2.53 -8.35
CA ALA A 54 -0.30 -1.68 -7.19
C ALA A 54 1.02 -1.15 -6.61
N TYR A 55 1.02 0.12 -6.21
CA TYR A 55 2.17 0.79 -5.61
C TYR A 55 1.78 1.45 -4.29
N PHE A 56 2.60 1.26 -3.26
CA PHE A 56 2.33 1.74 -1.91
C PHE A 56 3.40 2.70 -1.45
N SER A 57 2.96 3.86 -0.95
CA SER A 57 3.83 4.76 -0.19
C SER A 57 3.85 4.32 1.27
N LEU A 58 5.02 3.90 1.74
CA LEU A 58 5.22 3.41 3.11
C LEU A 58 5.67 4.53 4.04
N GLU A 59 5.19 4.45 5.26
CA GLU A 59 5.67 5.22 6.40
C GLU A 59 6.48 4.30 7.31
N GLU A 60 7.59 4.80 7.84
CA GLU A 60 8.41 4.10 8.82
C GLU A 60 9.11 5.12 9.71
N ARG A 61 9.57 4.71 10.90
CA ARG A 61 10.29 5.63 11.79
C ARG A 61 11.59 6.10 11.14
N MET A 62 11.74 7.42 10.99
CA MET A 62 12.91 8.03 10.37
C MET A 62 13.67 8.90 11.37
N ALA A 63 15.00 8.82 11.35
CA ALA A 63 15.87 9.77 12.05
C ALA A 63 16.54 10.72 11.06
N CYS A 64 17.41 10.21 10.18
CA CYS A 64 18.17 11.08 9.26
C CYS A 64 17.42 11.53 8.00
N GLY A 65 16.41 10.77 7.53
CA GLY A 65 15.68 11.06 6.29
C GLY A 65 16.48 11.02 4.97
N VAL A 66 17.78 10.73 5.01
CA VAL A 66 18.68 10.80 3.83
C VAL A 66 19.43 9.49 3.54
N GLY A 67 19.09 8.42 4.26
CA GLY A 67 19.64 7.07 4.04
C GLY A 67 20.89 6.70 4.85
N ALA A 68 21.41 7.60 5.70
CA ALA A 68 22.63 7.36 6.48
C ALA A 68 22.43 6.47 7.72
N CYS A 69 21.35 6.68 8.49
CA CYS A 69 21.19 6.04 9.81
C CYS A 69 20.57 4.64 9.79
N ILE A 70 20.04 4.19 8.64
CA ILE A 70 19.36 2.88 8.47
C ILE A 70 18.07 2.70 9.30
N GLY A 71 17.68 3.65 10.17
CA GLY A 71 16.51 3.52 11.04
C GLY A 71 15.16 3.29 10.35
N CYS A 72 15.00 3.67 9.09
CA CYS A 72 13.79 3.43 8.30
C CYS A 72 13.90 2.15 7.43
N SER A 73 14.62 1.14 7.89
CA SER A 73 14.80 -0.12 7.16
C SER A 73 13.53 -0.95 7.17
N VAL A 74 13.12 -1.45 6.01
CA VAL A 74 12.01 -2.38 5.80
C VAL A 74 12.54 -3.64 5.12
N LYS A 75 11.97 -4.80 5.46
CA LYS A 75 12.38 -6.08 4.89
C LYS A 75 11.82 -6.25 3.48
N SER A 76 12.70 -6.54 2.54
CA SER A 76 12.31 -6.89 1.17
C SER A 76 11.61 -8.25 1.19
N SER A 77 10.62 -8.45 0.33
CA SER A 77 10.09 -9.81 0.06
C SER A 77 11.08 -10.67 -0.75
N GLN A 78 12.14 -10.05 -1.30
CA GLN A 78 13.34 -10.73 -1.78
C GLN A 78 14.38 -10.81 -0.65
N GLU A 79 15.66 -10.94 -0.98
CA GLU A 79 16.73 -10.90 0.03
C GLU A 79 17.06 -9.46 0.46
N GLY A 80 17.34 -9.28 1.76
CA GLY A 80 17.87 -8.03 2.32
C GLY A 80 16.82 -7.02 2.77
N TYR A 81 17.29 -5.77 2.95
CA TYR A 81 16.51 -4.66 3.48
C TYR A 81 16.60 -3.44 2.55
N LYS A 82 15.51 -2.67 2.49
CA LYS A 82 15.44 -1.37 1.81
C LYS A 82 15.17 -0.26 2.82
N LYS A 83 15.56 0.96 2.50
CA LYS A 83 15.40 2.15 3.35
C LYS A 83 14.27 3.00 2.78
N VAL A 84 13.18 3.17 3.52
CA VAL A 84 12.02 3.96 3.05
C VAL A 84 12.41 5.37 2.58
N CYS A 85 13.29 6.06 3.31
CA CYS A 85 13.71 7.44 2.95
C CYS A 85 14.63 7.56 1.72
N LYS A 86 15.23 6.46 1.24
CA LYS A 86 16.26 6.50 0.18
C LYS A 86 15.91 5.63 -1.01
N ASP A 87 15.41 4.43 -0.75
CA ASP A 87 15.04 3.43 -1.74
C ASP A 87 13.53 3.50 -2.05
N GLY A 88 12.74 4.13 -1.17
CA GLY A 88 11.30 4.40 -1.36
C GLY A 88 10.98 5.90 -1.49
N PRO A 89 9.88 6.41 -0.89
CA PRO A 89 8.94 5.70 -0.02
C PRO A 89 7.91 4.85 -0.77
N VAL A 90 7.85 4.97 -2.10
CA VAL A 90 6.91 4.24 -2.95
C VAL A 90 7.56 2.95 -3.43
N PHE A 91 6.90 1.82 -3.17
CA PHE A 91 7.32 0.48 -3.56
C PHE A 91 6.17 -0.24 -4.26
N GLU A 92 6.48 -1.28 -5.04
CA GLU A 92 5.44 -2.16 -5.57
C GLU A 92 4.80 -2.99 -4.44
N ALA A 93 3.50 -3.29 -4.52
CA ALA A 93 2.74 -3.94 -3.45
C ALA A 93 3.30 -5.30 -2.99
N GLY A 94 4.09 -5.97 -3.83
CA GLY A 94 4.77 -7.23 -3.55
C GLY A 94 6.23 -7.11 -3.11
N GLU A 95 6.80 -5.90 -3.12
CA GLU A 95 8.24 -5.70 -2.97
C GLU A 95 8.70 -5.72 -1.50
N ILE A 96 7.84 -5.25 -0.59
CA ILE A 96 8.13 -5.10 0.85
C ILE A 96 7.19 -6.00 1.66
N GLU A 97 7.72 -6.61 2.73
CA GLU A 97 6.94 -7.33 3.72
C GLU A 97 6.09 -6.35 4.56
N LEU A 98 4.77 -6.55 4.55
CA LEU A 98 3.79 -5.74 5.28
C LEU A 98 3.33 -6.53 6.51
N ASP A 99 4.21 -6.66 7.50
CA ASP A 99 3.90 -7.23 8.81
C ASP A 99 3.05 -6.27 9.68
#